data_AF-A0A2M7RCF0-F1
#
_entry.id   AF-A0A2M7RCF0-F1
#
_cell.length_a   1.000
_cell.length_b   1.000
_cell.length_c   1.000
_cell.angle_alpha   90.00
_cell.angle_beta   90.00
_cell.angle_gamma   90.00
#
_symmetry.space_group_name_H-M   'P 1'
#
loop_
_entity.id
_entity.type
_entity.pdbx_description
1 polymer ?
#
loop_
_entity_poly.entity_id
_entity_poly.type
_entity_poly.pdbx_seq_one_letter_code
_entity_poly.pdbx_strand_id
1 'polypeptide(L)'
;PFIRSVFGRQIRFNMKDGFPLLTTKKTFWRGVTTELLWFLSGSSNIKPLLDQNNHIWDEWAWKHYAMWSKENAPKKYMEQEEFIKKLTDLPADHPFVKRWGDLITIYGRMWRKWPAKDGREIDQLGWVIEGLKTKPYRKSYVVSAWNPDFIYHMASKGQKSQVPPFCHTMFQFQVAGDKLNLGLYQRSADIFLGVPFNIASYSLLLLMVSHVTGIEPGEFVHTFGDTHLYSNHFNVSKEQLKRKPYPFPKVVLNKKIKNIDDFKLEDIILKDYQSHPSLSAEIATIGGFEERKR
;
A
#
# COMPACT_ATOMS: atom_id res chain seq x y z
N PRO A 1 9.08 -15.39 -16.24
CA PRO A 1 9.45 -16.09 -14.99
C PRO A 1 8.33 -17.07 -14.60
N PHE A 2 8.64 -18.21 -13.98
CA PHE A 2 7.61 -19.09 -13.41
C PHE A 2 7.45 -18.81 -11.91
N ILE A 3 6.38 -19.32 -11.31
CA ILE A 3 6.02 -19.07 -9.91
C ILE A 3 6.11 -20.38 -9.11
N ARG A 4 6.62 -20.29 -7.87
CA ARG A 4 6.36 -21.29 -6.82
C ARG A 4 5.47 -20.67 -5.76
N SER A 5 4.35 -21.31 -5.43
CA SER A 5 3.38 -20.78 -4.48
C SER A 5 2.94 -21.80 -3.44
N VAL A 6 2.44 -21.27 -2.33
CA VAL A 6 1.66 -21.99 -1.32
C VAL A 6 0.38 -21.21 -1.06
N PHE A 7 -0.69 -21.90 -0.70
CA PHE A 7 -1.97 -21.28 -0.41
C PHE A 7 -2.27 -21.33 1.10
N GLY A 8 -2.62 -20.20 1.69
CA GLY A 8 -2.95 -20.08 3.12
C GLY A 8 -1.71 -20.05 4.01
N ARG A 9 -1.32 -18.86 4.47
CA ARG A 9 -0.26 -18.67 5.48
C ARG A 9 -0.66 -17.58 6.46
N GLN A 10 -0.11 -17.61 7.67
CA GLN A 10 -0.28 -16.55 8.64
C GLN A 10 1.03 -16.33 9.40
N ILE A 11 1.40 -15.06 9.58
CA ILE A 11 2.52 -14.63 10.42
C ILE A 11 2.02 -13.57 11.40
N ARG A 12 2.76 -13.39 12.50
CA ARG A 12 2.39 -12.50 13.60
C ARG A 12 3.61 -11.70 14.04
N PHE A 13 3.39 -10.41 14.30
CA PHE A 13 4.41 -9.50 14.81
C PHE A 13 3.88 -8.82 16.06
N ASN A 14 4.49 -9.13 17.20
CA ASN A 14 4.22 -8.44 18.45
C ASN A 14 4.94 -7.09 18.44
N MET A 15 4.19 -5.99 18.50
CA MET A 15 4.74 -4.64 18.38
C MET A 15 5.62 -4.24 19.58
N LYS A 16 5.58 -4.99 20.68
CA LYS A 16 6.51 -4.82 21.82
C LYS A 16 7.94 -5.21 21.47
N ASP A 17 8.14 -6.11 20.51
CA ASP A 17 9.45 -6.68 20.16
C ASP A 17 10.24 -5.77 19.19
N GLY A 18 9.65 -4.65 18.79
CA GLY A 18 10.21 -3.68 17.84
C GLY A 18 9.30 -3.47 16.63
N PHE A 19 9.69 -2.55 15.75
CA PHE A 19 8.97 -2.30 14.51
C PHE A 19 9.45 -3.28 13.42
N PRO A 20 8.58 -4.10 12.82
CA PRO A 20 8.97 -5.22 11.96
C PRO A 20 9.40 -4.80 10.55
N LEU A 21 10.41 -3.94 10.47
CA LEU A 21 11.11 -3.59 9.24
C LEU A 21 12.27 -4.57 9.03
N LEU A 22 12.31 -5.26 7.89
CA LEU A 22 13.32 -6.28 7.65
C LEU A 22 14.74 -5.72 7.79
N THR A 23 15.59 -6.48 8.47
CA THR A 23 17.00 -6.16 8.66
C THR A 23 17.92 -7.01 7.78
N THR A 24 17.46 -8.17 7.28
CA THR A 24 18.25 -9.05 6.39
C THR A 24 18.38 -8.49 4.97
N LYS A 25 17.65 -7.43 4.65
CA LYS A 25 17.91 -6.54 3.49
C LYS A 25 17.34 -5.17 3.79
N LYS A 26 17.95 -4.13 3.21
CA LYS A 26 17.46 -2.75 3.32
C LYS A 26 16.07 -2.61 2.69
N THR A 27 15.11 -2.07 3.44
CA THR A 27 13.75 -1.78 2.99
C THR A 27 13.60 -0.27 2.73
N PHE A 28 12.85 0.11 1.68
CA PHE A 28 12.66 1.52 1.30
C PHE A 28 11.67 2.25 2.24
N TRP A 29 12.13 2.60 3.44
CA TRP A 29 11.32 3.22 4.50
C TRP A 29 10.58 4.47 4.05
N ARG A 30 11.24 5.40 3.36
CA ARG A 30 10.60 6.62 2.86
C ARG A 30 9.40 6.30 1.97
N GLY A 31 9.53 5.30 1.10
CA GLY A 31 8.42 4.81 0.27
C GLY A 31 7.25 4.31 1.12
N VAL A 32 7.52 3.49 2.14
CA VAL A 32 6.49 2.97 3.07
C VAL A 32 5.70 4.11 3.72
N THR A 33 6.41 5.09 4.28
CA THR A 33 5.78 6.18 5.01
C THR A 33 4.97 7.10 4.09
N THR A 34 5.56 7.50 2.96
CA THR A 34 4.91 8.44 2.02
C THR A 34 3.72 7.81 1.30
N GLU A 35 3.81 6.52 0.95
CA GLU A 35 2.67 5.77 0.38
C GLU A 35 1.53 5.63 1.40
N LEU A 36 1.84 5.28 2.65
CA LEU A 36 0.80 5.16 3.68
C LEU A 36 0.12 6.51 3.94
N LEU A 37 0.88 7.60 4.07
CA LEU A 37 0.31 8.95 4.22
C LEU A 37 -0.58 9.32 3.03
N TRP A 38 -0.18 8.94 1.81
CA TRP A 38 -1.01 9.13 0.62
C TRP A 38 -2.31 8.30 0.68
N PHE A 39 -2.27 7.04 1.10
CA PHE A 39 -3.49 6.26 1.33
C PHE A 39 -4.39 6.89 2.39
N LEU A 40 -3.81 7.36 3.50
CA LEU A 40 -4.55 8.05 4.55
C LEU A 40 -5.23 9.32 4.03
N SER A 41 -4.61 10.07 3.12
CA SER A 41 -5.24 11.26 2.53
C SER A 41 -6.52 10.98 1.71
N GLY A 42 -6.75 9.72 1.32
CA GLY A 42 -7.86 9.34 0.44
C GLY A 42 -7.66 9.78 -1.02
N SER A 43 -6.51 10.34 -1.37
CA SER A 43 -6.18 10.72 -2.74
C SER A 43 -5.98 9.48 -3.62
N SER A 44 -6.42 9.59 -4.87
CA SER A 44 -6.10 8.63 -5.95
C SER A 44 -5.09 9.19 -6.95
N ASN A 45 -4.67 10.45 -6.78
CA ASN A 45 -3.71 11.09 -7.67
C ASN A 45 -2.28 10.88 -7.17
N ILE A 46 -1.35 10.47 -8.05
CA ILE A 46 0.05 10.19 -7.69
C ILE A 46 0.91 11.44 -7.48
N LYS A 47 0.42 12.65 -7.81
CA LYS A 47 1.19 13.90 -7.68
C LYS A 47 1.81 14.10 -6.28
N PRO A 48 1.11 13.88 -5.15
CA PRO A 48 1.73 13.99 -3.82
C PRO A 48 2.89 13.01 -3.58
N LEU A 49 2.89 11.85 -4.25
CA LEU A 49 4.00 10.90 -4.19
C LEU A 49 5.20 11.43 -4.98
N LEU A 50 4.97 11.94 -6.19
CA LEU A 50 6.01 12.54 -7.03
C LEU A 50 6.68 13.73 -6.34
N ASP A 51 5.90 14.58 -5.68
CA ASP A 51 6.40 15.73 -4.89
C ASP A 51 7.29 15.29 -3.71
N GLN A 52 7.15 14.04 -3.27
CA GLN A 52 7.95 13.43 -2.21
C GLN A 52 9.04 12.51 -2.76
N ASN A 53 9.29 12.53 -4.08
CA ASN A 53 10.25 11.68 -4.79
C ASN A 53 9.96 10.18 -4.55
N ASN A 54 8.68 9.80 -4.58
CA ASN A 54 8.22 8.42 -4.50
C ASN A 54 7.59 8.01 -5.83
N HIS A 55 8.25 7.06 -6.51
CA HIS A 55 7.97 6.62 -7.88
C HIS A 55 7.35 5.21 -7.95
N ILE A 56 6.85 4.67 -6.84
CA ILE A 56 6.32 3.28 -6.75
C ILE A 56 5.12 3.08 -7.68
N TRP A 57 4.36 4.14 -7.98
CA TRP A 57 3.10 4.09 -8.73
C TRP A 57 3.21 4.61 -10.18
N ASP A 58 4.41 4.97 -10.63
CA ASP A 58 4.65 5.59 -11.94
C ASP A 58 4.18 4.73 -13.11
N GLU A 59 4.51 3.43 -13.07
CA GLU A 59 4.19 2.48 -14.13
C GLU A 59 2.67 2.39 -14.34
N TRP A 60 1.90 2.43 -13.25
CA TRP A 60 0.45 2.31 -13.30
C TRP A 60 -0.21 3.56 -13.87
N ALA A 61 0.26 4.75 -13.47
CA ALA A 61 -0.21 6.01 -14.05
C ALA A 61 0.13 6.09 -15.55
N TRP A 62 1.36 5.73 -15.92
CA TRP A 62 1.77 5.75 -17.32
C TRP A 62 1.03 4.70 -18.17
N LYS A 63 0.81 3.48 -17.68
CA LYS A 63 0.04 2.45 -18.42
C LYS A 63 -1.36 2.92 -18.79
N HIS A 64 -2.02 3.66 -17.90
CA HIS A 64 -3.33 4.24 -18.20
C HIS A 64 -3.25 5.19 -19.40
N TYR A 65 -2.25 6.08 -19.43
CA TYR A 65 -1.98 6.97 -20.57
C TYR A 65 -1.60 6.22 -21.84
N ALA A 66 -0.69 5.24 -21.73
CA ALA A 66 -0.18 4.48 -22.86
C ALA A 66 -1.30 3.71 -23.57
N MET A 67 -2.25 3.13 -22.81
CA MET A 67 -3.41 2.44 -23.38
C MET A 67 -4.39 3.40 -24.04
N TRP A 68 -4.76 4.49 -23.37
CA TRP A 68 -5.61 5.53 -23.99
C TRP A 68 -5.00 6.05 -25.30
N SER A 69 -3.67 6.19 -25.34
CA SER A 69 -2.95 6.65 -26.53
C SER A 69 -3.09 5.69 -27.72
N LYS A 70 -3.20 4.37 -27.49
CA LYS A 70 -3.43 3.38 -28.55
C LYS A 70 -4.80 3.53 -29.21
N GLU A 71 -5.81 3.93 -28.43
CA GLU A 71 -7.18 4.11 -28.92
C GLU A 71 -7.44 5.49 -29.53
N ASN A 72 -6.66 6.51 -29.14
CA ASN A 72 -6.96 7.91 -29.48
C ASN A 72 -5.89 8.59 -30.34
N ALA A 73 -4.77 7.92 -30.61
CA ALA A 73 -3.67 8.40 -31.46
C ALA A 73 -3.28 9.87 -31.17
N PRO A 74 -2.78 10.19 -29.96
CA PRO A 74 -2.45 11.57 -29.60
C PRO A 74 -1.37 12.12 -30.53
N LYS A 75 -1.36 13.45 -30.71
CA LYS A 75 -0.35 14.15 -31.53
C LYS A 75 1.09 13.82 -31.14
N LYS A 76 1.34 13.55 -29.86
CA LYS A 76 2.64 13.14 -29.33
C LYS A 76 2.45 12.02 -28.30
N TYR A 77 3.03 10.86 -28.55
CA TYR A 77 3.18 9.81 -27.55
C TYR A 77 4.29 10.18 -26.55
N MET A 78 4.11 9.84 -25.28
CA MET A 78 5.10 10.09 -24.23
C MET A 78 5.50 8.76 -23.61
N GLU A 79 6.80 8.48 -23.64
CA GLU A 79 7.37 7.39 -22.84
C GLU A 79 7.24 7.70 -21.34
N GLN A 80 7.38 6.68 -20.50
CA GLN A 80 7.15 6.79 -19.07
C GLN A 80 7.93 7.95 -18.44
N GLU A 81 9.22 8.08 -18.76
CA GLU A 81 10.07 9.14 -18.21
C GLU A 81 9.55 10.55 -18.56
N GLU A 82 9.19 10.80 -19.83
CA GLU A 82 8.63 12.09 -20.25
C GLU A 82 7.29 12.36 -19.58
N PHE A 83 6.44 11.34 -19.49
CA PHE A 83 5.12 11.42 -18.87
C PHE A 83 5.20 11.77 -17.37
N ILE A 84 6.06 11.07 -16.63
CA ILE A 84 6.26 11.31 -15.19
C ILE A 84 6.93 12.66 -14.94
N LYS A 85 7.92 13.03 -15.75
CA LYS A 85 8.52 14.37 -15.67
C LYS A 85 7.47 15.46 -15.84
N LYS A 86 6.58 15.32 -16.84
CA LYS A 86 5.49 16.27 -17.06
C LYS A 86 4.48 16.30 -15.91
N LEU A 87 4.13 15.17 -15.32
CA LEU A 87 3.28 15.14 -14.11
C LEU A 87 3.95 15.84 -12.92
N THR A 88 5.28 15.71 -12.81
CA THR A 88 6.07 16.31 -11.73
C THR A 88 6.18 17.82 -11.88
N ASP A 89 6.46 18.33 -13.09
CA ASP A 89 6.68 19.75 -13.34
C ASP A 89 5.39 20.60 -13.28
N LEU A 90 4.24 20.00 -13.56
CA LEU A 90 2.96 20.71 -13.61
C LEU A 90 2.32 20.84 -12.23
N PRO A 91 1.56 21.94 -11.97
CA PRO A 91 0.87 22.11 -10.71
C PRO A 91 -0.29 21.12 -10.57
N ALA A 92 -0.66 20.80 -9.32
CA ALA A 92 -1.65 19.78 -9.01
C ALA A 92 -3.04 20.03 -9.63
N ASP A 93 -3.39 21.30 -9.87
CA ASP A 93 -4.66 21.70 -10.45
C ASP A 93 -4.69 21.63 -11.98
N HIS A 94 -3.53 21.45 -12.63
CA HIS A 94 -3.40 21.39 -14.07
C HIS A 94 -4.23 20.23 -14.66
N PRO A 95 -4.98 20.43 -15.77
CA PRO A 95 -5.85 19.40 -16.34
C PRO A 95 -5.13 18.08 -16.67
N PHE A 96 -3.87 18.17 -17.12
CA PHE A 96 -3.03 17.00 -17.35
C PHE A 96 -2.78 16.19 -16.07
N VAL A 97 -2.47 16.85 -14.95
CA VAL A 97 -2.21 16.19 -13.66
C VAL A 97 -3.50 15.61 -13.09
N LYS A 98 -4.61 16.36 -13.12
CA LYS A 98 -5.92 15.88 -12.68
C LYS A 98 -6.35 14.62 -13.42
N ARG A 99 -6.13 14.58 -14.74
CA ARG A 99 -6.54 13.45 -15.57
C ARG A 99 -5.60 12.25 -15.48
N TRP A 100 -4.30 12.49 -15.65
CA TRP A 100 -3.33 11.43 -15.87
C TRP A 100 -2.57 11.00 -14.61
N GLY A 101 -2.57 11.84 -13.58
CA GLY A 101 -2.07 11.45 -12.27
C GLY A 101 -3.08 10.63 -11.47
N ASP A 102 -4.37 10.67 -11.82
CA ASP A 102 -5.42 9.94 -11.11
C ASP A 102 -5.46 8.47 -11.51
N LEU A 103 -5.22 7.57 -10.54
CA LEU A 103 -5.31 6.12 -10.75
C LEU A 103 -6.74 5.59 -10.72
N ILE A 104 -7.73 6.47 -10.53
CA ILE A 104 -9.18 6.23 -10.43
C ILE A 104 -9.54 5.46 -9.17
N THR A 105 -8.93 4.29 -8.98
CA THR A 105 -9.21 3.35 -7.89
C THR A 105 -7.90 2.93 -7.27
N ILE A 106 -7.73 3.31 -6.01
CA ILE A 106 -6.57 2.94 -5.21
C ILE A 106 -7.00 2.70 -3.75
N TYR A 107 -6.11 2.13 -2.95
CA TYR A 107 -6.31 1.87 -1.52
C TYR A 107 -6.90 3.08 -0.78
N GLY A 108 -6.27 4.26 -0.89
CA GLY A 108 -6.74 5.46 -0.19
C GLY A 108 -8.19 5.81 -0.52
N ARG A 109 -8.57 5.75 -1.79
CA ARG A 109 -9.96 5.97 -2.21
C ARG A 109 -10.89 4.95 -1.59
N MET A 110 -10.53 3.66 -1.57
CA MET A 110 -11.39 2.66 -0.93
C MET A 110 -11.47 2.85 0.59
N TRP A 111 -10.38 3.25 1.26
CA TRP A 111 -10.36 3.40 2.71
C TRP A 111 -11.13 4.62 3.19
N ARG A 112 -11.05 5.74 2.46
CA ARG A 112 -11.55 7.05 2.90
C ARG A 112 -12.73 7.58 2.11
N LYS A 113 -12.91 7.11 0.88
CA LYS A 113 -13.84 7.65 -0.12
C LYS A 113 -14.52 6.56 -0.92
N TRP A 114 -14.97 5.50 -0.24
CA TRP A 114 -15.62 4.39 -0.92
C TRP A 114 -16.91 4.88 -1.60
N PRO A 115 -17.09 4.68 -2.91
CA PRO A 115 -18.25 5.18 -3.63
C PRO A 115 -19.50 4.37 -3.27
N ALA A 116 -20.49 5.04 -2.68
CA ALA A 116 -21.80 4.46 -2.40
C ALA A 116 -22.74 4.63 -3.60
N LYS A 117 -23.71 3.73 -3.72
CA LYS A 117 -24.71 3.75 -4.81
C LYS A 117 -25.53 5.06 -4.85
N ASP A 118 -25.72 5.69 -3.70
CA ASP A 118 -26.47 6.95 -3.55
C ASP A 118 -25.62 8.21 -3.80
N GLY A 119 -24.39 8.04 -4.28
CA GLY A 119 -23.47 9.14 -4.60
C GLY A 119 -22.66 9.65 -3.41
N ARG A 120 -22.86 9.11 -2.19
CA ARG A 120 -22.02 9.44 -1.04
C ARG A 120 -20.64 8.78 -1.17
N GLU A 121 -19.68 9.34 -0.44
CA GLU A 121 -18.40 8.70 -0.16
C GLU A 121 -18.40 8.18 1.29
N ILE A 122 -17.98 6.94 1.49
CA ILE A 122 -17.91 6.30 2.82
C ILE A 122 -16.46 6.30 3.29
N ASP A 123 -16.21 7.00 4.41
CA ASP A 123 -14.92 6.95 5.12
C ASP A 123 -14.90 5.75 6.08
N GLN A 124 -14.46 4.59 5.57
CA GLN A 124 -14.38 3.37 6.35
C GLN A 124 -13.35 3.49 7.48
N LEU A 125 -12.15 4.01 7.19
CA LEU A 125 -11.08 4.11 8.17
C LEU A 125 -11.40 5.19 9.24
N GLY A 126 -11.94 6.33 8.84
CA GLY A 126 -12.40 7.36 9.76
C GLY A 126 -13.47 6.84 10.71
N TRP A 127 -14.46 6.10 10.20
CA TRP A 127 -15.48 5.44 11.04
C TRP A 127 -14.88 4.45 12.03
N VAL A 128 -13.88 3.66 11.61
CA VAL A 128 -13.15 2.74 12.50
C VAL A 128 -12.42 3.49 13.61
N ILE A 129 -11.67 4.55 13.27
CA ILE A 129 -10.88 5.32 14.24
C ILE A 129 -11.77 5.99 15.29
N GLU A 130 -12.86 6.63 14.87
CA GLU A 130 -13.82 7.23 15.80
C GLU A 130 -14.55 6.19 16.65
N GLY A 131 -14.86 5.05 16.04
CA GLY A 131 -15.42 3.91 16.75
C GLY A 131 -14.47 3.36 17.82
N LEU A 132 -13.19 3.22 17.53
CA LEU A 132 -12.19 2.72 18.49
C LEU A 132 -12.08 3.61 19.73
N LYS A 133 -12.24 4.93 19.59
CA LYS A 133 -12.22 5.89 20.71
C LYS A 133 -13.40 5.72 21.67
N THR A 134 -14.56 5.28 21.19
CA THR A 134 -15.81 5.27 21.97
C THR A 134 -16.34 3.88 22.29
N LYS A 135 -16.12 2.91 21.40
CA LYS A 135 -16.59 1.52 21.48
C LYS A 135 -15.45 0.57 21.05
N PRO A 136 -14.32 0.53 21.79
CA PRO A 136 -13.09 -0.15 21.38
C PRO A 136 -13.25 -1.65 21.09
N TYR A 137 -14.15 -2.34 21.81
CA TYR A 137 -14.31 -3.79 21.70
C TYR A 137 -15.28 -4.26 20.59
N ARG A 138 -15.72 -3.35 19.71
CA ARG A 138 -16.60 -3.70 18.58
C ARG A 138 -15.83 -4.57 17.58
N LYS A 139 -16.44 -5.69 17.17
CA LYS A 139 -15.82 -6.67 16.26
C LYS A 139 -15.92 -6.31 14.77
N SER A 140 -16.69 -5.29 14.42
CA SER A 140 -16.97 -4.91 13.03
C SER A 140 -16.07 -3.81 12.48
N TYR A 141 -14.94 -3.49 13.14
CA TYR A 141 -13.97 -2.52 12.63
C TYR A 141 -13.13 -3.12 11.51
N VAL A 142 -13.76 -3.21 10.34
CA VAL A 142 -13.20 -3.78 9.11
C VAL A 142 -13.16 -2.70 8.05
N VAL A 143 -12.05 -2.62 7.33
CA VAL A 143 -11.90 -1.80 6.13
C VAL A 143 -11.68 -2.73 4.95
N SER A 144 -12.49 -2.59 3.91
CA SER A 144 -12.33 -3.32 2.66
C SER A 144 -11.76 -2.42 1.57
N ALA A 145 -10.79 -2.94 0.82
CA ALA A 145 -10.37 -2.38 -0.46
C ALA A 145 -11.01 -3.13 -1.65
N TRP A 146 -11.60 -4.31 -1.40
CA TRP A 146 -12.10 -5.17 -2.46
C TRP A 146 -13.47 -4.73 -2.95
N ASN A 147 -13.50 -3.93 -4.01
CA ASN A 147 -14.72 -3.50 -4.69
C ASN A 147 -14.84 -4.17 -6.08
N PRO A 148 -15.76 -5.12 -6.28
CA PRO A 148 -15.94 -5.80 -7.56
C PRO A 148 -16.20 -4.87 -8.75
N ASP A 149 -16.81 -3.70 -8.52
CA ASP A 149 -17.15 -2.71 -9.55
C ASP A 149 -15.93 -2.04 -10.20
N PHE A 150 -14.73 -2.41 -9.75
CA PHE A 150 -13.45 -1.88 -10.20
C PHE A 150 -12.46 -2.96 -10.66
N ILE A 151 -12.88 -4.23 -10.69
CA ILE A 151 -11.97 -5.36 -10.92
C ILE A 151 -12.16 -5.92 -12.34
N TYR A 152 -11.17 -5.71 -13.19
CA TYR A 152 -11.07 -6.33 -14.52
C TYR A 152 -12.38 -6.24 -15.34
N HIS A 153 -12.90 -7.40 -15.78
CA HIS A 153 -14.14 -7.51 -16.56
C HIS A 153 -15.41 -7.21 -15.77
N MET A 154 -15.36 -7.22 -14.43
CA MET A 154 -16.49 -6.84 -13.58
C MET A 154 -16.62 -5.32 -13.47
N ALA A 155 -15.57 -4.56 -13.85
CA ALA A 155 -15.56 -3.12 -13.67
C ALA A 155 -16.61 -2.41 -14.54
N SER A 156 -17.40 -1.55 -13.91
CA SER A 156 -18.34 -0.67 -14.61
C SER A 156 -17.63 0.27 -15.60
N LYS A 157 -18.38 0.78 -16.58
CA LYS A 157 -17.86 1.74 -17.56
C LYS A 157 -17.31 2.98 -16.83
N GLY A 158 -16.06 3.34 -17.13
CA GLY A 158 -15.36 4.45 -16.48
C GLY A 158 -14.62 4.09 -15.18
N GLN A 159 -14.86 2.90 -14.62
CA GLN A 159 -14.20 2.41 -13.40
C GLN A 159 -13.03 1.46 -13.68
N LYS A 160 -12.78 1.15 -14.96
CA LYS A 160 -11.66 0.32 -15.40
C LYS A 160 -10.34 1.00 -15.02
N SER A 161 -9.60 0.41 -14.09
CA SER A 161 -8.22 0.81 -13.76
C SER A 161 -7.23 -0.23 -14.28
N GLN A 162 -6.02 0.24 -14.60
CA GLN A 162 -4.89 -0.61 -14.96
C GLN A 162 -4.06 -1.03 -13.74
N VAL A 163 -4.37 -0.45 -12.58
CA VAL A 163 -3.85 -0.95 -11.31
C VAL A 163 -4.37 -2.38 -11.13
N PRO A 164 -3.50 -3.38 -10.91
CA PRO A 164 -3.94 -4.73 -10.64
C PRO A 164 -4.88 -4.74 -9.44
N PRO A 165 -5.83 -5.68 -9.35
CA PRO A 165 -6.73 -5.78 -8.22
C PRO A 165 -5.91 -5.79 -6.93
N PHE A 166 -6.40 -5.13 -5.91
CA PHE A 166 -5.61 -4.92 -4.71
C PHE A 166 -5.16 -6.23 -4.08
N CYS A 167 -3.86 -6.33 -3.78
CA CYS A 167 -3.28 -7.48 -3.11
C CYS A 167 -3.79 -7.56 -1.66
N HIS A 168 -3.83 -6.43 -0.96
CA HIS A 168 -4.47 -6.29 0.35
C HIS A 168 -5.97 -6.05 0.15
N THR A 169 -6.78 -7.06 0.49
CA THR A 169 -8.21 -7.00 0.18
C THR A 169 -9.02 -6.38 1.30
N MET A 170 -8.67 -6.67 2.55
CA MET A 170 -9.31 -6.13 3.74
C MET A 170 -8.38 -6.23 4.95
N PHE A 171 -8.61 -5.38 5.94
CA PHE A 171 -8.00 -5.49 7.26
C PHE A 171 -9.00 -5.17 8.36
N GLN A 172 -8.75 -5.69 9.55
CA GLN A 172 -9.61 -5.56 10.72
C GLN A 172 -8.80 -5.07 11.91
N PHE A 173 -9.35 -4.12 12.65
CA PHE A 173 -8.88 -3.77 13.98
C PHE A 173 -9.66 -4.51 15.05
N GLN A 174 -8.96 -4.92 16.11
CA GLN A 174 -9.57 -5.54 17.27
C GLN A 174 -8.82 -5.15 18.55
N VAL A 175 -9.55 -4.69 19.56
CA VAL A 175 -9.01 -4.57 20.92
C VAL A 175 -9.20 -5.90 21.64
N ALA A 176 -8.09 -6.51 22.05
CA ALA A 176 -8.06 -7.75 22.82
C ALA A 176 -6.93 -7.66 23.86
N GLY A 177 -7.22 -8.01 25.12
CA GLY A 177 -6.27 -7.85 26.23
C GLY A 177 -5.80 -6.40 26.39
N ASP A 178 -6.71 -5.44 26.20
CA ASP A 178 -6.48 -3.98 26.24
C ASP A 178 -5.45 -3.45 25.24
N LYS A 179 -5.12 -4.24 24.22
CA LYS A 179 -4.24 -3.84 23.13
C LYS A 179 -4.96 -3.83 21.80
N LEU A 180 -4.64 -2.85 20.96
CA LEU A 180 -5.11 -2.75 19.59
C LEU A 180 -4.31 -3.70 18.69
N ASN A 181 -5.00 -4.58 17.98
CA ASN A 181 -4.41 -5.49 17.02
C ASN A 181 -4.91 -5.14 15.62
N LEU A 182 -4.10 -5.42 14.60
CA LEU A 182 -4.48 -5.28 13.20
C LEU A 182 -4.29 -6.62 12.48
N GLY A 183 -5.36 -7.16 11.91
CA GLY A 183 -5.32 -8.33 11.04
C GLY A 183 -5.49 -7.95 9.58
N LEU A 184 -4.55 -8.32 8.71
CA LEU A 184 -4.61 -8.12 7.25
C LEU A 184 -4.90 -9.44 6.54
N TYR A 185 -5.82 -9.44 5.56
CA TYR A 185 -5.96 -10.49 4.56
C TYR A 185 -5.42 -10.03 3.19
N GLN A 186 -4.28 -10.59 2.79
CA GLN A 186 -3.61 -10.35 1.52
C GLN A 186 -3.83 -11.54 0.58
N ARG A 187 -4.66 -11.38 -0.45
CA ARG A 187 -5.02 -12.48 -1.37
C ARG A 187 -3.85 -13.01 -2.20
N SER A 188 -2.83 -12.18 -2.44
CA SER A 188 -1.72 -12.44 -3.34
C SER A 188 -0.47 -11.71 -2.83
N ALA A 189 0.61 -12.45 -2.61
CA ALA A 189 1.78 -11.95 -1.92
C ALA A 189 3.08 -12.42 -2.59
N ASP A 190 3.75 -11.49 -3.27
CA ASP A 190 5.16 -11.63 -3.65
C ASP A 190 6.01 -11.54 -2.39
N ILE A 191 6.53 -12.70 -1.94
CA ILE A 191 7.34 -12.82 -0.73
C ILE A 191 8.61 -11.96 -0.79
N PHE A 192 9.22 -11.81 -1.95
CA PHE A 192 10.53 -11.18 -2.03
C PHE A 192 10.40 -9.65 -2.10
N LEU A 193 9.66 -9.11 -3.06
CA LEU A 193 9.57 -7.65 -3.22
C LEU A 193 8.46 -7.02 -2.37
N GLY A 194 7.26 -7.57 -2.42
CA GLY A 194 6.05 -6.95 -1.87
C GLY A 194 5.91 -7.09 -0.34
N VAL A 195 6.01 -8.32 0.17
CA VAL A 195 5.71 -8.63 1.58
C VAL A 195 6.52 -7.79 2.58
N PRO A 196 7.84 -7.54 2.41
CA PRO A 196 8.60 -6.69 3.32
C PRO A 196 8.01 -5.27 3.47
N PHE A 197 7.58 -4.69 2.35
CA PHE A 197 6.97 -3.38 2.31
C PHE A 197 5.58 -3.40 2.97
N ASN A 198 4.81 -4.47 2.72
CA ASN A 198 3.46 -4.63 3.26
C ASN A 198 3.47 -4.80 4.79
N ILE A 199 4.40 -5.58 5.34
CA ILE A 199 4.57 -5.72 6.79
C ILE A 199 4.80 -4.34 7.42
N ALA A 200 5.77 -3.58 6.89
CA ALA A 200 6.09 -2.26 7.41
C ALA A 200 4.91 -1.28 7.32
N SER A 201 4.17 -1.27 6.19
CA SER A 201 3.03 -0.37 5.98
C SER A 201 1.91 -0.61 6.99
N TYR A 202 1.47 -1.86 7.17
CA TYR A 202 0.37 -2.16 8.09
C TYR A 202 0.77 -2.13 9.57
N SER A 203 2.04 -2.44 9.89
CA SER A 203 2.57 -2.20 11.23
C SER A 203 2.64 -0.70 11.56
N LEU A 204 2.98 0.15 10.58
CA LEU A 204 2.95 1.61 10.77
C LEU A 204 1.52 2.11 10.95
N LEU A 205 0.57 1.62 10.14
CA LEU A 205 -0.85 1.92 10.30
C LEU A 205 -1.36 1.55 11.70
N LEU A 206 -0.98 0.37 12.22
CA LEU A 206 -1.32 -0.04 13.58
C LEU A 206 -0.76 0.94 14.63
N LEU A 207 0.51 1.35 14.51
CA LEU A 207 1.09 2.34 15.43
C LEU A 207 0.39 3.70 15.36
N MET A 208 0.08 4.18 14.15
CA MET A 208 -0.59 5.47 13.97
C MET A 208 -2.01 5.47 14.54
N VAL A 209 -2.79 4.41 14.31
CA VAL A 209 -4.15 4.28 14.87
C VAL A 209 -4.09 4.10 16.38
N SER A 210 -3.17 3.29 16.89
CA SER A 210 -2.90 3.15 18.33
C SER A 210 -2.62 4.52 18.98
N HIS A 211 -1.78 5.33 18.35
CA HIS A 211 -1.42 6.67 18.81
C HIS A 211 -2.61 7.62 18.91
N VAL A 212 -3.45 7.71 17.87
CA VAL A 212 -4.59 8.66 17.85
C VAL A 212 -5.79 8.17 18.65
N THR A 213 -5.86 6.87 18.97
CA THR A 213 -6.91 6.29 19.83
C THR A 213 -6.49 6.21 21.29
N GLY A 214 -5.20 6.28 21.59
CA GLY A 214 -4.66 6.09 22.94
C GLY A 214 -4.67 4.64 23.42
N ILE A 215 -4.93 3.67 22.53
CA ILE A 215 -4.94 2.24 22.85
C ILE A 215 -3.58 1.67 22.50
N GLU A 216 -2.91 1.00 23.44
CA GLU A 216 -1.57 0.44 23.23
C GLU A 216 -1.53 -0.58 22.08
N PRO A 217 -0.45 -0.62 21.27
CA PRO A 217 -0.35 -1.55 20.15
C PRO A 217 -0.07 -2.98 20.65
N GLY A 218 -0.79 -3.94 20.08
CA GLY A 218 -0.65 -5.38 20.30
C GLY A 218 0.10 -6.04 19.16
N GLU A 219 -0.60 -6.80 18.35
CA GLU A 219 -0.03 -7.57 17.25
C GLU A 219 -0.50 -7.07 15.88
N PHE A 220 0.42 -7.09 14.92
CA PHE A 220 0.08 -7.15 13.52
C PHE A 220 0.02 -8.62 13.07
N VAL A 221 -1.14 -9.06 12.57
CA VAL A 221 -1.39 -10.41 12.06
C VAL A 221 -1.55 -10.34 10.54
N HIS A 222 -0.67 -11.01 9.80
CA HIS A 222 -0.67 -10.97 8.34
C HIS A 222 -1.08 -12.34 7.79
N THR A 223 -2.28 -12.40 7.23
CA THR A 223 -2.86 -13.61 6.64
C THR A 223 -2.77 -13.52 5.12
N PHE A 224 -2.40 -14.62 4.48
CA PHE A 224 -2.17 -14.69 3.04
C PHE A 224 -3.08 -15.71 2.36
N GLY A 225 -3.55 -15.37 1.15
CA GLY A 225 -4.10 -16.31 0.17
C GLY A 225 -2.97 -17.01 -0.59
N ASP A 226 -2.76 -16.66 -1.85
CA ASP A 226 -1.61 -17.11 -2.64
C ASP A 226 -0.34 -16.38 -2.17
N THR A 227 0.58 -17.15 -1.60
CA THR A 227 1.91 -16.69 -1.22
C THR A 227 2.94 -17.28 -2.16
N HIS A 228 3.62 -16.43 -2.92
CA HIS A 228 4.46 -16.87 -4.02
C HIS A 228 5.84 -16.23 -4.06
N LEU A 229 6.73 -16.91 -4.76
CA LEU A 229 8.06 -16.44 -5.13
C LEU A 229 8.27 -16.64 -6.63
N TYR A 230 8.71 -15.58 -7.31
CA TYR A 230 9.05 -15.66 -8.73
C TYR A 230 10.41 -16.33 -8.94
N SER A 231 10.55 -17.10 -10.02
CA SER A 231 11.76 -17.87 -10.30
C SER A 231 13.03 -17.03 -10.43
N ASN A 232 12.90 -15.80 -10.96
CA ASN A 232 14.00 -14.83 -11.04
C ASN A 232 14.39 -14.24 -9.68
N HIS A 233 13.62 -14.50 -8.61
CA HIS A 233 13.92 -14.06 -7.24
C HIS A 233 14.56 -15.17 -6.37
N PHE A 234 14.73 -16.39 -6.89
CA PHE A 234 15.19 -17.52 -6.09
C PHE A 234 16.61 -17.36 -5.57
N ASN A 235 17.54 -16.91 -6.41
CA ASN A 235 18.94 -16.77 -6.02
C ASN A 235 19.10 -15.68 -4.96
N VAL A 236 18.49 -14.51 -5.17
CA VAL A 236 18.54 -13.41 -4.19
C VAL A 236 17.83 -13.76 -2.88
N SER A 237 16.77 -14.57 -2.92
CA SER A 237 16.12 -15.07 -1.70
C SER A 237 17.03 -16.02 -0.92
N LYS A 238 17.74 -16.93 -1.61
CA LYS A 238 18.75 -17.80 -0.98
C LYS A 238 19.88 -17.00 -0.34
N GLU A 239 20.33 -15.92 -0.97
CA GLU A 239 21.34 -15.03 -0.38
C GLU A 239 20.79 -14.31 0.86
N GLN A 240 19.54 -13.86 0.84
CA GLN A 240 18.91 -13.25 2.01
C GLN A 240 18.85 -14.22 3.20
N LEU A 241 18.56 -15.50 2.95
CA LEU A 241 18.45 -16.54 3.98
C LEU A 241 19.78 -16.86 4.69
N LYS A 242 20.93 -16.52 4.10
CA LYS A 242 22.25 -16.68 4.73
C LYS A 242 22.56 -15.58 5.76
N ARG A 243 21.81 -14.48 5.75
CA ARG A 243 22.10 -13.29 6.57
C ARG A 243 21.45 -13.44 7.95
N LYS A 244 22.24 -13.23 9.00
CA LYS A 244 21.72 -13.14 10.37
C LYS A 244 20.94 -11.82 10.55
N PRO A 245 19.69 -11.85 11.06
CA PRO A 245 18.95 -10.63 11.36
C PRO A 245 19.67 -9.74 12.40
N TYR A 246 19.48 -8.43 12.30
CA TYR A 246 19.78 -7.48 13.37
C TYR A 246 18.51 -7.27 14.21
N PRO A 247 18.61 -6.65 15.40
CA PRO A 247 17.42 -6.24 16.15
C PRO A 247 16.49 -5.36 15.31
N PHE A 248 15.18 -5.48 15.53
CA PHE A 248 14.22 -4.60 14.89
C PHE A 248 14.40 -3.14 15.33
N PRO A 249 14.20 -2.18 14.41
CA PRO A 249 14.22 -0.76 14.75
C PRO A 249 13.02 -0.34 15.61
N LYS A 250 12.97 0.95 15.94
CA LYS A 250 11.80 1.59 16.57
C LYS A 250 11.24 2.68 15.68
N VAL A 251 9.92 2.83 15.68
CA VAL A 251 9.24 4.00 15.10
C VAL A 251 8.77 4.89 16.23
N VAL A 252 9.09 6.18 16.15
CA VAL A 252 8.65 7.21 17.10
C VAL A 252 7.74 8.18 16.36
N LEU A 253 6.50 8.30 16.84
CA LEU A 253 5.50 9.22 16.31
C LEU A 253 5.51 10.54 17.11
N ASN A 254 5.27 11.66 16.42
CA ASN A 254 5.15 12.95 17.08
C ASN A 254 3.93 12.99 18.01
N LYS A 255 4.17 13.05 19.32
CA LYS A 255 3.16 13.05 20.39
C LYS A 255 2.13 14.19 20.30
N LYS A 256 2.47 15.29 19.60
CA LYS A 256 1.59 16.45 19.42
C LYS A 256 0.45 16.17 18.44
N ILE A 257 0.65 15.25 17.49
CA ILE A 257 -0.37 14.90 16.49
C ILE A 257 -1.49 14.12 17.19
N LYS A 258 -2.74 14.53 17.01
CA LYS A 258 -3.92 13.89 17.64
C LYS A 258 -4.92 13.34 16.63
N ASN A 259 -4.89 13.83 15.40
CA ASN A 259 -5.69 13.30 14.29
C ASN A 259 -4.80 12.57 13.31
N ILE A 260 -5.29 11.47 12.74
CA ILE A 260 -4.50 10.65 11.81
C ILE A 260 -4.14 11.41 10.53
N ASP A 261 -4.98 12.37 10.15
CA ASP A 261 -4.86 13.17 8.92
C ASP A 261 -3.82 14.30 9.04
N ASP A 262 -3.40 14.62 10.27
CA ASP A 262 -2.44 15.69 10.53
C ASP A 262 -0.98 15.20 10.43
N PHE A 263 -0.75 13.89 10.33
CA PHE A 263 0.60 13.32 10.23
C PHE A 263 1.29 13.73 8.94
N LYS A 264 2.55 14.15 9.07
CA LYS A 264 3.47 14.38 7.95
C LYS A 264 4.67 13.44 8.04
N LEU A 265 5.52 13.46 7.02
CA LEU A 265 6.70 12.60 6.97
C LEU A 265 7.65 12.86 8.15
N GLU A 266 7.83 14.12 8.53
CA GLU A 266 8.67 14.54 9.65
C GLU A 266 8.17 14.07 11.02
N ASP A 267 6.89 13.70 11.13
CA ASP A 267 6.27 13.22 12.38
C ASP A 267 6.51 11.73 12.64
N ILE A 268 7.14 11.01 11.70
CA ILE A 268 7.31 9.56 11.73
C ILE A 268 8.81 9.22 11.63
N ILE A 269 9.44 9.04 12.79
CA ILE A 269 10.90 8.90 12.90
C ILE A 269 11.27 7.42 13.08
N LEU A 270 12.09 6.89 12.18
CA LEU A 270 12.71 5.57 12.31
C LEU A 270 14.03 5.69 13.08
N LYS A 271 14.17 4.95 14.17
CA LYS A 271 15.37 4.91 15.02
C LYS A 271 16.01 3.53 15.00
N ASP A 272 17.33 3.52 15.16
CA ASP A 272 18.14 2.31 15.37
C ASP A 272 18.03 1.27 14.23
N TYR A 273 17.70 1.71 13.01
CA TYR A 273 17.59 0.81 11.87
C TYR A 273 18.95 0.44 11.31
N GLN A 274 19.37 -0.78 11.64
CA GLN A 274 20.50 -1.45 11.03
C GLN A 274 20.00 -2.53 10.09
N SER A 275 20.54 -2.55 8.87
CA SER A 275 20.19 -3.56 7.88
C SER A 275 21.41 -4.00 7.09
N HIS A 276 21.39 -5.25 6.64
CA HIS A 276 22.25 -5.70 5.57
C HIS A 276 22.00 -4.89 4.29
N PRO A 277 22.97 -4.83 3.35
CA PRO A 277 22.81 -4.14 2.07
C PRO A 277 21.55 -4.57 1.30
N SER A 278 21.06 -3.68 0.43
CA SER A 278 19.92 -3.98 -0.45
C SER A 278 20.18 -5.22 -1.31
N LEU A 279 19.11 -5.94 -1.62
CA LEU A 279 19.10 -6.99 -2.63
C LEU A 279 18.11 -6.57 -3.71
N SER A 280 18.58 -6.45 -4.94
CA SER A 280 17.75 -6.07 -6.09
C SER A 280 17.22 -7.31 -6.80
N ALA A 281 16.00 -7.21 -7.32
CA ALA A 281 15.44 -8.18 -8.25
C ALA A 281 14.50 -7.47 -9.22
N GLU A 282 14.41 -8.00 -10.44
CA GLU A 282 13.50 -7.46 -11.44
C GLU A 282 12.04 -7.70 -11.05
N ILE A 283 11.19 -6.70 -11.25
CA ILE A 283 9.75 -6.81 -11.04
C ILE A 283 9.18 -7.78 -12.08
N ALA A 284 8.42 -8.77 -11.62
CA ALA A 284 7.68 -9.65 -12.53
C ALA A 284 6.37 -8.99 -12.96
N THR A 285 6.26 -8.63 -14.24
CA THR A 285 5.01 -8.11 -14.82
C THR A 285 4.09 -9.27 -15.21
N ILE A 286 3.48 -9.92 -14.22
CA ILE A 286 2.50 -11.00 -14.45
C ILE A 286 1.18 -10.55 -13.80
N GLY A 287 0.15 -10.30 -14.62
CA GLY A 287 -1.19 -9.91 -14.13
C GLY A 287 -1.81 -8.67 -14.77
N GLY A 288 -1.18 -8.08 -15.79
CA GLY A 288 -1.81 -7.07 -16.64
C GLY A 288 -2.81 -7.71 -17.61
N PHE A 289 -3.87 -6.97 -17.95
CA PHE A 289 -4.77 -7.35 -19.03
C PHE A 289 -4.05 -7.15 -20.37
N GLU A 290 -3.36 -8.19 -20.87
CA GLU A 290 -3.00 -8.26 -22.28
C GLU A 290 -4.22 -8.76 -23.05
N GLU A 291 -4.78 -7.92 -23.93
CA GLU A 291 -5.64 -8.41 -25.01
C GLU A 291 -4.80 -9.33 -25.89
N ARG A 292 -4.73 -10.62 -25.52
CA ARG A 292 -4.34 -11.63 -26.48
C ARG A 292 -5.45 -11.65 -27.53
N LYS A 293 -5.15 -11.13 -28.73
CA LYS A 293 -5.98 -11.37 -29.91
C LYS A 293 -6.26 -12.87 -29.96
N ARG A 294 -7.53 -13.23 -29.79
CA ARG A 294 -8.02 -14.57 -30.10
C ARG A 294 -7.94 -14.79 -31.59
#